data_AF-A0A0A0EDF1-F1
#
_entry.id   AF-A0A0A0EDF1-F1
#
_cell.length_a   1.000
_cell.length_b   1.000
_cell.length_c   1.000
_cell.angle_alpha   90.00
_cell.angle_beta   90.00
_cell.angle_gamma   90.00
#
_symmetry.space_group_name_H-M   'P 1'
#
loop_
_entity.id
_entity.type
_entity.pdbx_description
1 polymer ?
#
loop_
_entity_poly.entity_id
_entity_poly.type
_entity_poly.pdbx_seq_one_letter_code
_entity_poly.pdbx_strand_id
1 'polypeptide(L)'
;MYIAIRATCYMIVLNSMVALFGLTSGLMMGVAQHIEIAALALASVLFLLLVRKGLRQEYCCVVLLFSAYCLADVGYALSGGFVPSNLLRLADAGLSVTALSGMILWRGQTWREARLAAS
;
A
#
# COMPACT_ATOMS: atom_id res chain seq x y z
N MET A 1 14.18 2.04 -5.88
CA MET A 1 13.21 0.92 -5.80
C MET A 1 13.08 0.35 -4.40
N TYR A 2 14.20 0.16 -3.68
CA TYR A 2 14.24 -0.44 -2.34
C TYR A 2 13.25 0.15 -1.31
N ILE A 3 13.13 1.48 -1.27
CA ILE A 3 12.23 2.20 -0.37
C ILE A 3 10.76 1.83 -0.64
N ALA A 4 10.35 1.80 -1.91
CA ALA A 4 9.00 1.41 -2.31
C ALA A 4 8.69 -0.03 -1.87
N ILE A 5 9.62 -0.96 -2.10
CA ILE A 5 9.46 -2.36 -1.69
C ILE A 5 9.33 -2.50 -0.17
N ARG A 6 10.14 -1.76 0.62
CA ARG A 6 10.00 -1.76 2.09
C ARG A 6 8.67 -1.18 2.53
N ALA A 7 8.24 -0.05 1.95
CA ALA A 7 6.94 0.54 2.25
C ALA A 7 5.80 -0.45 1.97
N THR A 8 5.81 -1.12 0.81
CA THR A 8 4.82 -2.18 0.49
C THR A 8 4.86 -3.33 1.50
N CYS A 9 6.04 -3.73 2.01
CA CYS A 9 6.12 -4.74 3.08
C CYS A 9 5.42 -4.27 4.37
N TYR A 10 5.61 -3.01 4.77
CA TYR A 10 4.93 -2.46 5.95
C TYR A 10 3.41 -2.40 5.75
N MET A 11 2.94 -2.00 4.56
CA MET A 11 1.51 -2.00 4.21
C MET A 11 0.90 -3.40 4.28
N ILE A 12 1.64 -4.42 3.82
CA ILE A 12 1.22 -5.83 3.93
C ILE A 12 1.06 -6.22 5.40
N VAL A 13 2.05 -5.91 6.24
CA VAL A 13 1.99 -6.26 7.67
C VAL A 13 0.82 -5.53 8.35
N LEU A 14 0.66 -4.24 8.08
CA LEU A 14 -0.43 -3.43 8.61
C LEU A 14 -1.80 -4.03 8.25
N ASN A 15 -2.06 -4.24 6.96
CA ASN A 15 -3.32 -4.81 6.47
C ASN A 15 -3.53 -6.26 6.95
N SER A 16 -2.46 -7.03 7.16
CA SER A 16 -2.56 -8.37 7.75
C SER A 16 -3.02 -8.31 9.22
N MET A 17 -2.53 -7.34 9.99
CA MET A 17 -2.98 -7.12 11.37
C MET A 17 -4.44 -6.66 11.41
N VAL A 18 -4.87 -5.80 10.47
CA VAL A 18 -6.27 -5.39 10.33
C VAL A 18 -7.17 -6.58 10.00
N ALA A 19 -6.75 -7.44 9.07
CA ALA A 19 -7.47 -8.65 8.72
C ALA A 19 -7.62 -9.59 9.92
N LEU A 20 -6.54 -9.82 10.68
CA LEU A 20 -6.54 -10.68 11.85
C LEU A 20 -7.45 -10.12 12.96
N PHE A 21 -7.39 -8.82 13.21
CA PHE A 21 -8.25 -8.14 14.16
C PHE A 21 -9.73 -8.18 13.73
N GLY A 22 -10.02 -7.92 12.47
CA GLY A 22 -11.39 -7.97 11.93
C GLY A 22 -11.99 -9.37 11.96
N LEU A 23 -11.20 -10.40 11.64
CA LEU A 23 -11.64 -11.81 11.74
C LEU A 23 -11.90 -12.22 13.19
N THR A 24 -10.96 -11.94 14.09
CA THR A 24 -11.10 -12.32 15.51
C THR A 24 -12.26 -11.60 16.18
N SER A 25 -12.38 -10.28 16.00
CA SER A 25 -13.52 -9.50 16.52
C SER A 25 -14.85 -9.87 15.88
N GLY A 26 -14.89 -10.07 14.56
CA GLY A 26 -16.09 -10.49 13.83
C GLY A 26 -16.60 -11.87 14.26
N LEU A 27 -15.70 -12.83 14.46
CA LEU A 27 -16.04 -14.17 14.93
C LEU A 27 -16.47 -14.20 16.40
N MET A 28 -15.83 -13.40 17.27
CA MET A 28 -16.16 -13.40 18.71
C MET A 28 -17.38 -12.56 19.06
N MET A 29 -17.61 -11.44 18.37
CA MET A 29 -18.71 -10.53 18.67
C MET A 29 -19.91 -10.66 17.72
N GLY A 30 -19.81 -11.50 16.68
CA GLY A 30 -20.91 -11.73 15.72
C GLY A 30 -21.25 -10.53 14.85
N VAL A 31 -20.35 -9.54 14.75
CA VAL A 31 -20.58 -8.31 13.99
C VAL A 31 -20.13 -8.52 12.54
N ALA A 32 -21.10 -8.67 11.64
CA ALA A 32 -20.87 -8.89 10.20
C ALA A 32 -19.95 -7.84 9.57
N GLN A 33 -20.05 -6.59 10.04
CA GLN A 33 -19.25 -5.46 9.57
C GLN A 33 -17.72 -5.66 9.78
N HIS A 34 -17.31 -6.37 10.83
CA HIS A 34 -15.88 -6.68 11.06
C HIS A 34 -15.35 -7.76 10.10
N ILE A 35 -16.22 -8.67 9.66
CA ILE A 35 -15.87 -9.71 8.69
C ILE A 35 -15.67 -9.08 7.30
N GLU A 36 -16.52 -8.13 6.91
CA GLU A 36 -16.38 -7.38 5.66
C GLU A 36 -15.05 -6.59 5.62
N ILE A 37 -14.73 -5.89 6.72
CA ILE A 37 -13.45 -5.18 6.86
C ILE A 37 -12.27 -6.14 6.72
N ALA A 38 -12.35 -7.32 7.33
CA ALA A 38 -11.29 -8.30 7.25
C ALA A 38 -11.11 -8.89 5.84
N ALA A 39 -12.21 -9.16 5.14
CA ALA A 39 -12.17 -9.63 3.76
C ALA A 39 -11.53 -8.58 2.82
N LEU A 40 -11.87 -7.31 3.01
CA LEU A 40 -11.28 -6.21 2.22
C LEU A 40 -9.79 -6.03 2.53
N ALA A 41 -9.39 -6.17 3.79
CA ALA A 41 -7.99 -6.15 4.19
C ALA A 41 -7.20 -7.34 3.60
N LEU A 42 -7.77 -8.54 3.57
CA LEU A 42 -7.15 -9.72 2.93
C LEU A 42 -6.99 -9.53 1.42
N ALA A 43 -8.00 -9.00 0.73
CA ALA A 43 -7.91 -8.68 -0.69
C ALA A 43 -6.80 -7.66 -0.95
N SER A 44 -6.67 -6.66 -0.08
CA SER A 44 -5.59 -5.66 -0.14
C SER A 44 -4.21 -6.29 0.06
N VAL A 45 -4.06 -7.21 1.02
CA VAL A 45 -2.81 -7.98 1.22
C VAL A 45 -2.43 -8.77 -0.04
N LEU A 46 -3.39 -9.48 -0.64
CA LEU A 46 -3.15 -10.24 -1.87
C LEU A 46 -2.69 -9.33 -3.02
N PHE A 47 -3.37 -8.19 -3.20
CA PHE A 47 -2.97 -7.19 -4.18
C PHE A 47 -1.55 -6.65 -3.91
N LEU A 48 -1.23 -6.29 -2.66
CA LEU A 48 0.08 -5.78 -2.29
C LEU A 48 1.20 -6.83 -2.46
N LEU A 49 0.91 -8.12 -2.28
CA LEU A 49 1.85 -9.21 -2.58
C LEU A 49 2.16 -9.30 -4.08
N LEU A 50 1.13 -9.20 -4.93
CA LEU A 50 1.30 -9.15 -6.39
C LEU A 50 2.10 -7.91 -6.81
N VAL A 51 1.77 -6.75 -6.24
CA VAL A 51 2.51 -5.50 -6.46
C VAL A 51 3.97 -5.66 -6.06
N ARG A 52 4.25 -6.20 -4.87
CA ARG A 52 5.62 -6.42 -4.39
C ARG A 52 6.42 -7.30 -5.35
N LYS A 53 5.79 -8.35 -5.88
CA LYS A 53 6.42 -9.21 -6.90
C LYS A 53 6.69 -8.43 -8.19
N GLY A 54 5.73 -7.65 -8.66
CA GLY A 54 5.90 -6.84 -9.87
C GLY A 54 6.91 -5.70 -9.73
N LEU A 55 7.00 -5.06 -8.55
CA LEU A 55 8.02 -4.06 -8.22
C LEU A 55 9.43 -4.67 -8.22
N ARG A 56 9.58 -5.92 -7.76
CA ARG A 56 10.87 -6.64 -7.85
C ARG A 56 11.28 -6.96 -9.29
N GLN A 57 10.29 -7.13 -10.17
CA GLN A 57 10.51 -7.41 -11.60
C GLN A 57 10.50 -6.12 -12.45
N GLU A 58 10.44 -4.95 -11.81
CA GLU A 58 10.44 -3.62 -12.44
C GLU A 58 9.36 -3.43 -13.53
N TYR A 59 8.23 -4.14 -13.40
CA TYR A 59 7.14 -4.04 -14.38
C TYR A 59 6.44 -2.69 -14.29
N CYS A 60 6.57 -1.88 -15.35
CA CYS A 60 5.97 -0.55 -15.43
C CYS A 60 4.44 -0.55 -15.26
N CYS A 61 3.72 -1.56 -15.78
CA CYS A 61 2.27 -1.65 -15.60
C CYS A 61 1.87 -1.80 -14.12
N VAL A 62 2.65 -2.56 -13.34
CA VAL A 62 2.39 -2.77 -11.91
C VAL A 62 2.67 -1.49 -11.11
N VAL A 63 3.73 -0.76 -11.49
CA VAL A 63 4.05 0.54 -10.90
C VAL A 63 2.89 1.53 -11.09
N LEU A 64 2.30 1.58 -12.29
CA LEU A 64 1.15 2.45 -12.57
C LEU A 64 -0.08 2.07 -11.73
N LEU A 65 -0.47 0.80 -11.73
CA LEU A 65 -1.59 0.32 -10.93
C LEU A 65 -1.39 0.58 -9.43
N PHE A 66 -0.19 0.35 -8.92
CA PHE A 66 0.13 0.59 -7.52
C PHE A 66 0.12 2.09 -7.17
N SER A 67 0.62 2.95 -8.06
CA SER A 67 0.56 4.39 -7.84
C SER A 67 -0.88 4.92 -7.81
N ALA A 68 -1.77 4.40 -8.66
CA ALA A 68 -3.20 4.74 -8.62
C ALA A 68 -3.85 4.28 -7.31
N TYR A 69 -3.52 3.06 -6.85
CA TYR A 69 -3.97 2.55 -5.56
C TYR A 69 -3.52 3.44 -4.40
N CYS A 70 -2.24 3.81 -4.33
CA CYS A 70 -1.72 4.69 -3.28
C CYS A 70 -2.36 6.09 -3.31
N LEU A 71 -2.64 6.65 -4.50
CA LEU A 71 -3.34 7.94 -4.60
C LEU A 71 -4.78 7.86 -4.09
N ALA A 72 -5.49 6.77 -4.42
CA ALA A 72 -6.84 6.54 -3.91
C ALA A 72 -6.85 6.37 -2.38
N ASP A 73 -5.89 5.62 -1.84
CA ASP A 73 -5.74 5.40 -0.40
C ASP A 73 -5.47 6.71 0.36
N VAL A 74 -4.56 7.55 -0.14
CA VAL A 74 -4.29 8.88 0.44
C VAL A 74 -5.53 9.78 0.37
N GLY A 75 -6.21 9.83 -0.79
CA GLY A 75 -7.44 10.61 -0.93
C GLY A 75 -8.53 10.15 0.03
N TYR A 76 -8.68 8.84 0.20
CA TYR A 76 -9.63 8.26 1.14
C TYR A 76 -9.29 8.61 2.60
N ALA A 77 -8.02 8.46 3.01
CA ALA A 77 -7.59 8.83 4.36
C ALA A 77 -7.81 10.31 4.67
N LEU A 78 -7.52 11.21 3.72
CA LEU A 78 -7.72 12.64 3.87
C LEU A 78 -9.20 13.02 4.02
N SER A 79 -10.10 12.34 3.30
CA SER A 79 -11.54 12.57 3.42
C SER A 79 -12.12 12.19 4.79
N GLY A 80 -11.48 11.27 5.51
CA GLY A 80 -11.91 10.84 6.85
C GLY A 80 -11.51 11.78 8.00
N GLY A 81 -10.64 12.77 7.74
CA GLY A 81 -10.17 13.73 8.73
C GLY A 81 -9.24 13.16 9.82
N PHE A 82 -8.78 14.02 10.73
CA PHE A 82 -7.92 13.64 11.86
C PHE A 82 -8.76 13.24 13.09
N VAL A 83 -9.22 11.99 13.11
CA VAL A 83 -9.97 11.41 14.23
C VAL A 83 -9.25 10.14 14.70
N PRO A 84 -9.25 9.80 16.01
CA PRO A 84 -8.53 8.62 16.51
C PRO A 84 -8.92 7.31 15.82
N SER A 85 -10.19 7.18 15.42
CA SER A 85 -10.69 6.02 14.65
C SER A 85 -10.10 5.93 13.23
N ASN A 86 -9.56 7.03 12.69
CA ASN A 86 -8.98 7.11 11.35
C ASN A 86 -7.44 7.01 11.36
N LEU A 87 -6.79 6.91 12.54
CA LEU A 87 -5.33 6.86 12.67
C LEU A 87 -4.69 5.72 11.86
N LEU A 88 -5.35 4.57 11.80
CA LEU A 88 -4.86 3.40 11.07
C LEU A 88 -4.84 3.64 9.55
N ARG A 89 -5.89 4.28 9.02
CA ARG A 89 -5.99 4.69 7.61
C ARG A 89 -4.98 5.79 7.29
N LEU A 90 -4.75 6.70 8.23
CA LEU A 90 -3.74 7.73 8.10
C LEU A 90 -2.32 7.15 8.06
N ALA A 91 -2.05 6.10 8.85
CA ALA A 91 -0.80 5.37 8.83
C ALA A 91 -0.58 4.63 7.49
N ASP A 92 -1.62 3.97 6.97
CA ASP A 92 -1.55 3.31 5.66
C ASP A 92 -1.31 4.33 4.53
N ALA A 93 -1.99 5.48 4.58
CA ALA A 93 -1.75 6.59 3.66
C ALA A 93 -0.31 7.14 3.74
N GLY A 94 0.26 7.24 4.94
CA GLY A 94 1.66 7.62 5.12
C GLY A 94 2.63 6.62 4.46
N LEU A 95 2.33 5.32 4.55
CA LEU A 95 3.07 4.27 3.86
C LEU A 95 2.88 4.36 2.33
N SER A 96 1.67 4.63 1.85
CA SER A 96 1.36 4.90 0.44
C SER A 96 2.18 6.07 -0.12
N VAL A 97 2.29 7.18 0.60
CA VAL A 97 3.14 8.34 0.21
C VAL A 97 4.62 7.96 0.18
N THR A 98 5.07 7.18 1.17
CA THR A 98 6.46 6.70 1.22
C THR A 98 6.76 5.78 0.02
N ALA A 99 5.80 4.93 -0.35
CA ALA A 99 5.91 4.03 -1.48
C ALA A 99 5.98 4.81 -2.81
N LEU A 100 5.09 5.80 -3.00
CA LEU A 100 5.12 6.72 -4.15
C LEU A 100 6.47 7.44 -4.27
N SER A 101 6.97 7.98 -3.16
CA SER A 101 8.28 8.66 -3.12
C SER A 101 9.41 7.73 -3.54
N GLY A 102 9.39 6.49 -3.04
CA GLY A 102 10.38 5.46 -3.41
C GLY A 102 10.35 5.07 -4.89
N MET A 103 9.19 5.14 -5.54
CA MET A 103 9.02 4.89 -6.98
C MET A 103 9.50 6.09 -7.83
N ILE A 104 9.18 7.31 -7.41
CA ILE A 104 9.62 8.54 -8.10
C ILE A 104 11.15 8.62 -8.09
N LEU A 105 11.78 8.37 -6.94
CA LEU A 105 13.25 8.35 -6.81
C LEU A 105 13.88 7.29 -7.73
N TRP A 106 13.28 6.11 -7.83
CA TRP A 106 13.75 5.05 -8.73
C TRP A 106 13.70 5.47 -10.20
N ARG A 107 12.58 6.04 -10.65
CA ARG A 107 12.49 6.61 -12.01
C ARG A 107 13.55 7.69 -12.22
N GLY A 108 13.75 8.58 -11.26
CA GLY A 108 14.78 9.62 -11.36
C GLY A 108 16.22 9.08 -11.49
N GLN A 109 16.50 7.88 -10.97
CA GLN A 109 17.80 7.22 -11.10
C GLN A 109 17.95 6.54 -12.47
N THR A 110 16.96 5.73 -12.88
CA THR A 110 16.97 5.05 -14.20
C THR A 110 17.05 6.04 -15.36
N TRP A 111 16.36 7.17 -15.28
CA TRP A 111 16.45 8.23 -16.30
C TRP A 111 17.80 8.95 -16.33
N ARG A 112 18.54 8.99 -15.21
CA ARG A 112 19.90 9.54 -15.17
C ARG A 112 20.91 8.56 -15.77
N GLU A 113 20.80 7.28 -15.42
CA GLU A 113 21.63 6.22 -15.98
C GLU A 113 21.44 6.09 -17.49
N ALA A 114 20.19 6.14 -17.98
CA ALA A 114 19.91 6.13 -19.41
C ALA A 114 20.50 7.32 -20.17
N ARG A 115 20.57 8.51 -19.55
CA ARG A 115 21.22 9.68 -20.15
C ARG A 115 22.74 9.55 -20.19
N LEU A 116 23.35 9.00 -19.15
CA LEU A 116 24.79 8.76 -19.08
C LEU A 116 25.24 7.66 -20.05
N ALA A 117 24.39 6.67 -20.35
CA ALA A 117 24.68 5.63 -21.34
C ALA A 117 24.54 6.12 -22.79
N ALA A 118 23.89 7.26 -23.02
CA ALA A 118 23.66 7.85 -24.34
C ALA A 118 24.66 8.97 -24.70
N SER A 119 25.53 9.36 -23.77
CA SER A 119 26.60 10.35 -23.93
C SER A 119 27.96 9.69 -24.04
#